data_AF-A0A1M6S8U8-F1
#
_entry.id   AF-A0A1M6S8U8-F1
#
_cell.length_a   1.000
_cell.length_b   1.000
_cell.length_c   1.000
_cell.angle_alpha   90.00
_cell.angle_beta   90.00
_cell.angle_gamma   90.00
#
_symmetry.space_group_name_H-M   'P 1'
#
loop_
_entity.id
_entity.type
_entity.pdbx_description
1 polymer ?
#
loop_
_entity_poly.entity_id
_entity_poly.type
_entity_poly.pdbx_seq_one_letter_code
_entity_poly.pdbx_strand_id
1 'polypeptide(L)'
;GFCEPGLTYSRELVEWFQTKEIPNLVTDTIANEVTYEPNTGVALPLHCALMRNLGVTLTEIAWLDDLADACAADGRWSFLYAAAPLKVVDGTGAPVNPIAIR
;
A
#
# COMPACT_ATOMS: atom_id res chain seq x y z
N GLY A 1 1.79 -19.38 2.13
CA GLY A 1 1.49 -17.96 1.86
C GLY A 1 0.41 -17.86 0.82
N PHE A 2 -0.16 -16.68 0.64
CA PHE A 2 -1.09 -16.41 -0.46
C PHE A 2 -0.32 -16.38 -1.79
N CYS A 3 -0.98 -16.79 -2.87
CA CYS A 3 -0.43 -16.73 -4.22
C CYS A 3 -1.14 -15.59 -4.95
N GLU A 4 -0.61 -14.37 -4.80
CA GLU A 4 -1.15 -13.14 -5.38
C GLU A 4 -0.01 -12.24 -5.89
N PRO A 5 -0.29 -11.30 -6.81
CA PRO A 5 0.68 -10.30 -7.21
C PRO A 5 0.97 -9.28 -6.11
N GLY A 6 2.15 -8.67 -6.17
CA GLY A 6 2.55 -7.57 -5.29
C GLY A 6 3.93 -7.04 -5.68
N LEU A 7 4.36 -5.96 -5.04
CA LEU A 7 5.72 -5.45 -5.20
C LEU A 7 6.74 -6.46 -4.65
N THR A 8 7.94 -6.47 -5.23
CA THR A 8 9.08 -7.23 -4.73
C THR A 8 10.07 -6.27 -4.10
N TYR A 9 10.71 -6.68 -3.01
CA TYR A 9 11.75 -5.88 -2.37
C TYR A 9 12.92 -5.60 -3.33
N SER A 10 13.29 -4.33 -3.43
CA SER A 10 14.61 -3.90 -3.85
C SER A 10 15.05 -2.71 -2.99
N ARG A 11 16.35 -2.49 -2.88
CA ARG A 11 16.88 -1.35 -2.13
C ARG A 11 16.45 -0.04 -2.79
N GLU A 12 16.51 0.01 -4.10
CA GLU A 12 16.16 1.16 -4.93
C GLU A 12 14.69 1.56 -4.75
N LEU A 13 13.79 0.58 -4.60
CA LEU A 13 12.38 0.84 -4.33
C LEU A 13 12.19 1.51 -2.96
N VAL A 14 12.85 1.00 -1.92
CA VAL A 14 12.75 1.56 -0.57
C VAL A 14 13.34 2.98 -0.52
N GLU A 15 14.48 3.20 -1.16
CA GLU A 15 15.09 4.54 -1.28
C GLU A 15 14.20 5.51 -2.08
N TRP A 16 13.47 5.01 -3.09
CA TRP A 16 12.50 5.80 -3.82
C TRP A 16 11.31 6.21 -2.95
N PHE A 17 10.75 5.31 -2.13
CA PHE A 17 9.71 5.63 -1.15
C PHE A 17 10.16 6.72 -0.18
N GLN A 18 11.38 6.61 0.34
CA GLN A 18 11.97 7.61 1.21
C GLN A 18 12.11 8.97 0.52
N THR A 19 12.66 8.99 -0.71
CA THR A 19 12.90 10.23 -1.48
C THR A 19 11.60 10.94 -1.86
N LYS A 20 10.54 10.18 -2.12
CA LYS A 20 9.22 10.70 -2.45
C LYS A 20 8.37 11.06 -1.24
N GLU A 21 8.84 10.74 -0.03
CA GLU A 21 8.11 10.95 1.22
C GLU A 21 6.69 10.35 1.17
N ILE A 22 6.54 9.17 0.56
CA ILE A 22 5.23 8.52 0.40
C ILE A 22 4.74 8.02 1.77
N PRO A 23 3.59 8.51 2.28
CA PRO A 23 3.15 8.17 3.63
C PRO A 23 2.30 6.90 3.70
N ASN A 24 1.72 6.48 2.58
CA ASN A 24 0.81 5.34 2.49
C ASN A 24 0.98 4.60 1.16
N LEU A 25 1.11 3.27 1.23
CA LEU A 25 1.05 2.37 0.08
C LEU A 25 -0.32 1.68 0.08
N VAL A 26 -1.07 1.85 -1.01
CA VAL A 26 -2.42 1.29 -1.19
C VAL A 26 -2.39 0.27 -2.31
N THR A 27 -2.95 -0.91 -2.09
CA THR A 27 -3.26 -1.87 -3.16
C THR A 27 -4.64 -2.49 -2.97
N ASP A 28 -5.16 -3.07 -4.04
CA ASP A 28 -6.31 -3.95 -4.10
C ASP A 28 -5.96 -5.42 -3.84
N THR A 29 -4.74 -5.69 -3.34
CA THR A 29 -4.22 -7.02 -3.00
C THR A 29 -4.18 -7.24 -1.48
N ILE A 30 -3.97 -8.48 -1.04
CA ILE A 30 -4.01 -8.87 0.37
C ILE A 30 -2.79 -8.38 1.15
N ALA A 31 -1.59 -8.31 0.55
CA ALA A 31 -0.34 -8.05 1.28
C ALA A 31 0.50 -6.87 0.76
N ASN A 32 0.03 -6.09 -0.23
CA ASN A 32 0.80 -5.09 -1.02
C ASN A 32 2.07 -5.62 -1.75
N GLU A 33 2.66 -6.72 -1.30
CA GLU A 33 3.89 -7.34 -1.75
C GLU A 33 3.73 -8.84 -1.96
N VAL A 34 4.64 -9.45 -2.72
CA VAL A 34 4.70 -10.91 -2.81
C VAL A 34 5.00 -11.50 -1.43
N THR A 35 4.23 -12.51 -1.00
CA THR A 35 4.31 -13.01 0.39
C THR A 35 5.72 -13.50 0.77
N TYR A 36 6.41 -14.16 -0.16
CA TYR A 36 7.80 -14.58 0.00
C TYR A 36 8.63 -13.98 -1.12
N GLU A 37 9.72 -13.32 -0.76
CA GLU A 37 10.65 -12.77 -1.73
C GLU A 37 11.29 -13.92 -2.54
N PRO A 38 11.22 -13.90 -3.88
CA PRO A 38 11.60 -15.04 -4.71
C PRO A 38 13.04 -15.53 -4.56
N ASN A 39 13.99 -14.65 -4.25
CA ASN A 39 15.42 -14.98 -4.23
C ASN A 39 15.92 -15.43 -2.85
N THR A 40 15.30 -14.96 -1.78
CA THR A 40 15.75 -15.14 -0.39
C THR A 40 14.78 -15.97 0.44
N GLY A 41 13.53 -16.10 0.00
CA GLY A 41 12.46 -16.76 0.76
C GLY A 41 12.01 -16.00 2.01
N VAL A 42 12.51 -14.78 2.23
CA VAL A 42 12.08 -13.93 3.36
C VAL A 42 10.62 -13.55 3.18
N ALA A 43 9.84 -13.70 4.25
CA ALA A 43 8.43 -13.33 4.26
C ALA A 43 8.28 -11.82 4.47
N LEU A 44 7.48 -11.18 3.63
CA LEU A 44 7.06 -9.78 3.75
C LEU A 44 8.20 -8.77 4.04
N PRO A 45 9.28 -8.74 3.24
CA PRO A 45 10.37 -7.79 3.44
C PRO A 45 9.95 -6.31 3.32
N LEU A 46 8.98 -5.96 2.48
CA LEU A 46 8.52 -4.56 2.32
C LEU A 46 7.68 -4.08 3.49
N HIS A 47 6.92 -4.95 4.17
CA HIS A 47 6.31 -4.61 5.46
C HIS A 47 7.37 -4.13 6.45
N CYS A 48 8.50 -4.84 6.54
CA CYS A 48 9.59 -4.41 7.41
C CYS A 48 10.30 -3.16 6.88
N ALA A 49 10.58 -3.10 5.58
CA ALA A 49 11.36 -2.02 5.01
C ALA A 49 10.59 -0.69 4.99
N LEU A 50 9.30 -0.71 4.68
CA LEU A 50 8.47 0.49 4.53
C LEU A 50 7.81 0.88 5.86
N MET A 51 7.13 -0.04 6.53
CA MET A 51 6.38 0.28 7.76
C MET A 51 7.31 0.52 8.96
N ARG A 52 8.23 -0.41 9.23
CA ARG A 52 9.12 -0.28 10.40
C ARG A 52 10.21 0.78 10.20
N ASN A 53 10.91 0.79 9.06
CA ASN A 53 12.06 1.68 8.89
C ASN A 53 11.67 3.09 8.44
N LEU A 54 10.66 3.22 7.58
CA LEU A 54 10.27 4.49 6.99
C LEU A 54 8.97 5.07 7.57
N GLY A 55 8.22 4.29 8.36
CA GLY A 55 6.93 4.73 8.92
C GLY A 55 5.80 4.79 7.89
N VAL A 56 5.95 4.12 6.74
CA VAL A 56 4.92 4.06 5.69
C VAL A 56 3.76 3.20 6.17
N THR A 57 2.55 3.74 6.10
CA THR A 57 1.33 2.97 6.41
C THR A 57 0.91 2.13 5.21
N LEU A 58 0.29 0.98 5.46
CA LEU A 58 -0.21 0.10 4.41
C LEU A 58 -1.74 0.10 4.41
N THR A 59 -2.33 0.18 3.21
CA THR A 59 -3.74 -0.07 2.96
C THR A 59 -3.84 -1.24 2.00
N GLU A 60 -4.48 -2.32 2.45
CA GLU A 60 -4.65 -3.56 1.69
C GLU A 60 -6.13 -3.76 1.37
N ILE A 61 -6.41 -4.55 0.33
CA ILE A 61 -7.78 -4.93 -0.05
C ILE A 61 -8.66 -3.69 -0.34
N ALA A 62 -8.07 -2.64 -0.90
CA ALA A 62 -8.83 -1.48 -1.34
C ALA A 62 -9.64 -1.81 -2.61
N TRP A 63 -10.88 -1.31 -2.70
CA TRP A 63 -11.64 -1.39 -3.95
C TRP A 63 -11.25 -0.23 -4.86
N LEU A 64 -10.56 -0.52 -5.97
CA LEU A 64 -10.00 0.51 -6.85
C LEU A 64 -10.66 0.57 -8.24
N ASP A 65 -11.51 -0.39 -8.61
CA ASP A 65 -12.12 -0.49 -9.95
C ASP A 65 -12.82 0.80 -10.39
N ASP A 66 -13.76 1.30 -9.59
CA ASP A 66 -14.53 2.50 -9.94
C ASP A 66 -13.63 3.75 -10.07
N LEU A 67 -12.59 3.82 -9.23
CA LEU A 67 -11.62 4.92 -9.27
C LEU A 67 -10.72 4.81 -10.51
N ALA A 68 -10.29 3.60 -10.87
CA ALA A 68 -9.48 3.35 -12.05
C ALA A 68 -10.25 3.69 -13.34
N ASP A 69 -11.52 3.30 -13.44
CA ASP A 69 -12.39 3.66 -14.55
C ASP A 69 -12.57 5.19 -14.67
N ALA A 70 -12.81 5.87 -13.54
CA ALA A 70 -12.93 7.32 -13.52
C ALA A 70 -11.62 8.02 -13.92
N CYS A 71 -10.46 7.55 -13.43
CA CYS A 71 -9.14 8.05 -13.82
C CYS A 71 -8.86 7.84 -15.32
N ALA A 72 -9.23 6.69 -15.87
CA ALA A 72 -9.00 6.37 -17.28
C ALA A 72 -9.88 7.22 -18.21
N ALA A 73 -11.10 7.54 -17.80
CA ALA A 73 -12.04 8.35 -18.59
C ALA A 73 -11.58 9.81 -18.75
N ASP A 74 -10.94 10.41 -17.74
CA ASP A 74 -10.54 11.82 -17.73
C ASP A 74 -9.02 12.07 -17.72
N GLY A 75 -8.22 11.02 -17.60
CA GLY A 75 -6.75 11.08 -17.54
C GLY A 75 -6.20 11.66 -16.24
N ARG A 76 -7.01 11.80 -15.18
CA ARG A 76 -6.61 12.42 -13.91
C ARG A 76 -6.32 11.36 -12.86
N TRP A 77 -5.06 11.26 -12.45
CA TRP A 77 -4.57 10.29 -11.45
C TRP A 77 -4.20 10.91 -10.11
N SER A 78 -4.36 12.23 -9.99
CA SER A 78 -4.10 12.99 -8.77
C SER A 78 -5.42 13.52 -8.22
N PHE A 79 -5.68 13.19 -6.96
CA PHE A 79 -6.90 13.53 -6.23
C PHE A 79 -6.60 13.55 -4.73
N LEU A 80 -7.52 14.12 -3.94
CA LEU A 80 -7.41 14.05 -2.49
C LEU A 80 -7.85 12.65 -2.02
N TYR A 81 -6.96 11.95 -1.32
CA TYR A 81 -7.25 10.66 -0.69
C TYR A 81 -7.41 10.83 0.82
N ALA A 82 -8.52 10.36 1.37
CA ALA A 82 -8.80 10.39 2.81
C ALA A 82 -9.11 8.98 3.30
N ALA A 83 -8.28 8.47 4.21
CA ALA A 83 -8.44 7.15 4.80
C ALA A 83 -8.12 7.22 6.30
N ALA A 84 -9.10 7.64 7.10
CA ALA A 84 -8.97 7.69 8.54
C ALA A 84 -9.40 6.34 9.15
N PRO A 85 -8.49 5.56 9.75
CA PRO A 85 -8.83 4.29 10.38
C PRO A 85 -9.66 4.50 11.65
N LEU A 86 -10.42 3.48 12.06
CA LEU A 86 -11.08 3.49 13.36
C LEU A 86 -10.05 3.68 14.50
N LYS A 87 -10.43 4.45 15.52
CA LYS A 87 -9.58 4.67 16.71
C LYS A 87 -9.69 3.48 17.67
N VAL A 88 -8.82 2.51 17.50
CA VAL A 88 -8.73 1.30 18.34
C VAL A 88 -7.55 1.44 19.30
N VAL A 89 -7.81 1.35 20.60
CA VAL A 89 -6.75 1.37 21.63
C VAL A 89 -5.88 0.12 21.46
N ASP A 90 -4.56 0.29 21.45
CA ASP A 90 -3.56 -0.76 21.21
C ASP A 90 -3.69 -1.51 19.88
N GLY A 91 -4.45 -0.95 18.92
CA GLY A 91 -4.59 -1.52 17.58
C GLY A 91 -3.33 -1.33 16.74
N THR A 92 -2.90 -2.39 16.06
CA THR A 92 -1.80 -2.35 15.07
C THR A 92 -2.27 -1.96 13.66
N GLY A 93 -3.59 -1.82 13.49
CA GLY A 93 -4.29 -1.44 12.28
C GLY A 93 -5.80 -1.39 12.58
N ALA A 94 -6.60 -0.86 11.65
CA ALA A 94 -8.05 -0.87 11.78
C ALA A 94 -8.70 -0.79 10.39
N PRO A 95 -9.95 -1.24 10.23
CA PRO A 95 -10.67 -1.04 8.98
C PRO A 95 -10.86 0.46 8.72
N VAL A 96 -10.91 0.79 7.44
CA VAL A 96 -11.07 2.15 6.93
C VAL A 96 -12.06 2.13 5.78
N ASN A 97 -12.72 3.26 5.54
CA ASN A 97 -13.49 3.51 4.33
C ASN A 97 -12.76 4.60 3.52
N PRO A 98 -11.85 4.23 2.62
CA PRO A 98 -11.09 5.22 1.86
C PRO A 98 -11.99 6.01 0.91
N ILE A 99 -11.78 7.32 0.85
CA ILE A 99 -12.51 8.22 -0.05
C ILE A 99 -11.51 8.93 -0.95
N ALA A 100 -11.74 8.87 -2.26
CA ALA A 100 -11.03 9.68 -3.25
C ALA A 100 -11.93 10.85 -3.71
N ILE A 101 -11.44 12.08 -3.57
CA ILE A 101 -12.11 13.30 -4.01
C ILE A 101 -11.35 13.85 -5.20
N ARG A 102 -11.97 13.74 -6.37
CA ARG A 102 -11.46 14.06 -7.71
C ARG A 102 -12.22 15.21 -8.33
#